data_AF-A0A2G9RPC1-F1
#
_entry.id   AF-A0A2G9RPC1-F1
#
_cell.length_a   1.000
_cell.length_b   1.000
_cell.length_c   1.000
_cell.angle_alpha   90.00
_cell.angle_beta   90.00
_cell.angle_gamma   90.00
#
_symmetry.space_group_name_H-M   'P 1'
#
loop_
_entity.id
_entity.type
_entity.pdbx_description
1 polymer ?
#
loop_
_entity_poly.entity_id
_entity_poly.type
_entity_poly.pdbx_seq_one_letter_code
_entity_poly.pdbx_strand_id
1 'polypeptide(L)'
;KDHTRKNRQSRIFMVENVIGELWSELEEGDKYVVVDCGGGTVDLTVHQIRLPEGHLKELYKASGGPYGSLGVDYEFEKLLCKIFGDDFIDQFKVKRPAAWVDLMIAFESRKRAAAPDRTNPLNITLPFSFIDYYKKFRGHSVEHALRKSNVDFVKWSSQGMLRMNPDAMNALFKPTTDHIIEHLSNLFEKPEVSGVKFLFLVGGFAESPLLQVAVQQAFGNQCRVIIPHDVGLTILKGAVLFGLDPAVIKVRRSPMTYGVGVLNRYVEGKHPAEKLLLKDGTRWCTDVLDKFILTDQSVALGETVKRSYTPAKPSQLLIIINVYCSEQEDVNFITDPGVRKCGTLKLDLTGVDSTPVPTRREIQTIMQFGDTEIKATALDITTSKSVKVSIDFLN
;
A
#
# COMPACT_ATOMS: atom_id res chain seq x y z
N LYS A 1 3.12 3.79 41.26
CA LYS A 1 4.40 3.21 40.78
C LYS A 1 4.26 2.55 39.40
N ASP A 2 3.12 1.93 39.07
CA ASP A 2 2.88 1.37 37.73
C ASP A 2 2.59 2.40 36.62
N HIS A 3 1.94 3.53 36.92
CA HIS A 3 1.76 4.61 35.95
C HIS A 3 3.09 5.26 35.52
N THR A 4 4.03 5.39 36.45
CA THR A 4 5.37 5.92 36.17
C THR A 4 6.21 4.94 35.35
N ARG A 5 5.90 3.63 35.42
CA ARG A 5 6.58 2.57 34.67
C ARG A 5 6.05 2.47 33.23
N LYS A 6 4.73 2.63 33.03
CA LYS A 6 4.12 2.79 31.69
C LYS A 6 4.61 4.05 30.96
N ASN A 7 4.72 5.18 31.66
CA ASN A 7 5.28 6.42 31.08
C ASN A 7 6.76 6.31 30.72
N ARG A 8 7.51 5.42 31.40
CA ARG A 8 8.90 5.15 31.07
C ARG A 8 9.02 4.21 29.88
N GLN A 9 8.06 3.29 29.74
CA GLN A 9 7.94 2.43 28.58
C GLN A 9 7.62 3.27 27.34
N SER A 10 6.57 4.09 27.32
CA SER A 10 6.25 5.01 26.19
C SER A 10 7.41 5.94 25.80
N ARG A 11 8.26 6.33 26.76
CA ARG A 11 9.50 7.11 26.51
C ARG A 11 10.68 6.29 25.96
N ILE A 12 10.65 4.97 26.02
CA ILE A 12 11.68 4.06 25.45
C ILE A 12 11.35 3.71 23.97
N PHE A 13 10.13 3.93 23.50
CA PHE A 13 9.67 3.38 22.20
C PHE A 13 10.27 4.01 20.94
N MET A 14 10.91 5.18 20.97
CA MET A 14 11.46 5.82 19.76
C MET A 14 12.76 6.59 20.03
N VAL A 15 13.71 5.95 20.71
CA VAL A 15 15.04 6.55 20.92
C VAL A 15 16.11 5.69 20.25
N GLU A 16 16.37 6.01 18.99
CA GLU A 16 17.73 6.05 18.48
C GLU A 16 17.99 7.44 17.91
N ASN A 17 19.25 7.87 18.00
CA ASN A 17 19.73 9.24 18.26
C ASN A 17 19.27 10.38 17.33
N VAL A 18 18.49 10.13 16.28
CA VAL A 18 17.90 11.17 15.41
C VAL A 18 16.42 11.40 15.72
N ILE A 19 15.71 10.37 16.14
CA ILE A 19 14.26 10.45 16.41
C ILE A 19 14.02 11.08 17.79
N GLY A 20 14.90 10.84 18.77
CA GLY A 20 14.78 11.43 20.11
C GLY A 20 14.89 12.95 20.16
N GLU A 21 15.77 13.54 19.33
CA GLU A 21 15.85 15.00 19.18
C GLU A 21 14.63 15.54 18.43
N LEU A 22 14.21 14.85 17.37
CA LEU A 22 13.02 15.24 16.60
C LEU A 22 11.74 15.22 17.45
N TRP A 23 11.60 14.27 18.38
CA TRP A 23 10.49 14.24 19.33
C TRP A 23 10.37 15.50 20.18
N SER A 24 11.49 16.16 20.50
CA SER A 24 11.45 17.41 21.25
C SER A 24 10.99 18.61 20.41
N GLU A 25 11.04 18.48 19.07
CA GLU A 25 10.56 19.50 18.12
C GLU A 25 9.10 19.27 17.69
N LEU A 26 8.51 18.13 18.03
CA LEU A 26 7.14 17.77 17.65
C LEU A 26 6.11 18.43 18.57
N GLU A 27 5.14 19.08 17.95
CA GLU A 27 4.03 19.75 18.64
C GLU A 27 2.69 19.05 18.37
N GLU A 28 1.70 19.32 19.22
CA GLU A 28 0.33 18.81 19.02
C GLU A 28 -0.19 19.25 17.65
N GLY A 29 -0.66 18.29 16.85
CA GLY A 29 -1.22 18.58 15.55
C GLY A 29 -0.21 18.66 14.40
N ASP A 30 1.10 18.52 14.67
CA ASP A 30 2.12 18.40 13.64
C ASP A 30 1.79 17.27 12.67
N LYS A 31 1.96 17.55 11.38
CA LYS A 31 1.70 16.61 10.29
C LYS A 31 3.00 16.16 9.65
N TYR A 32 3.07 14.89 9.29
CA TYR A 32 4.20 14.33 8.56
C TYR A 32 3.75 13.30 7.53
N VAL A 33 4.58 13.15 6.50
CA VAL A 33 4.44 12.13 5.45
C VAL A 33 5.52 11.09 5.66
N VAL A 34 5.19 9.81 5.53
CA VAL A 34 6.16 8.72 5.42
C VAL A 34 6.10 8.20 3.99
N VAL A 35 7.27 8.12 3.35
CA VAL A 35 7.45 7.62 1.99
C VAL A 35 8.34 6.38 2.08
N ASP A 36 7.72 5.21 2.07
CA ASP A 36 8.43 3.93 2.06
C ASP A 36 8.77 3.54 0.63
N CYS A 37 10.00 3.83 0.24
CA CYS A 37 10.58 3.49 -1.05
C CYS A 37 11.19 2.09 -0.97
N GLY A 38 10.39 1.08 -1.28
CA GLY A 38 10.81 -0.31 -1.34
C GLY A 38 11.47 -0.71 -2.66
N GLY A 39 11.75 -2.02 -2.79
CA GLY A 39 12.25 -2.59 -4.04
C GLY A 39 11.20 -2.64 -5.13
N GLY A 40 9.99 -3.13 -4.80
CA GLY A 40 8.89 -3.26 -5.76
C GLY A 40 7.91 -2.10 -5.74
N THR A 41 7.54 -1.64 -4.54
CA THR A 41 6.51 -0.62 -4.34
C THR A 41 7.09 0.62 -3.68
N VAL A 42 6.36 1.72 -3.84
CA VAL A 42 6.51 2.92 -3.02
C VAL A 42 5.17 3.18 -2.35
N ASP A 43 5.17 3.29 -1.03
CA ASP A 43 3.98 3.43 -0.21
C ASP A 43 4.05 4.73 0.61
N LEU A 44 2.97 5.51 0.59
CA LEU A 44 2.87 6.84 1.16
C LEU A 44 1.75 6.89 2.19
N THR A 45 2.06 7.40 3.36
CA THR A 45 1.09 7.57 4.45
C THR A 45 1.23 8.95 5.08
N VAL A 46 0.11 9.54 5.48
CA VAL A 46 0.08 10.90 6.05
C VAL A 46 -0.50 10.83 7.45
N HIS A 47 0.26 11.33 8.41
CA HIS A 47 -0.07 11.23 9.82
C HIS A 47 -0.06 12.59 10.51
N GLN A 48 -0.87 12.69 11.55
CA GLN A 48 -0.87 13.78 12.51
C GLN A 48 -0.57 13.22 13.90
N ILE A 49 0.31 13.90 14.63
CA ILE A 49 0.66 13.53 16.00
C ILE A 49 -0.35 14.11 16.98
N ARG A 50 -0.69 13.30 17.99
CA ARG A 50 -1.43 13.67 19.19
C ARG A 50 -0.59 13.41 20.44
N LEU A 51 -0.30 14.47 21.15
CA LEU A 51 0.39 14.55 22.44
C LEU A 51 -0.62 14.51 23.60
N PRO A 52 -0.17 14.17 24.82
CA PRO A 52 1.21 13.86 25.22
C PRO A 52 1.67 12.41 24.95
N GLU A 53 0.76 11.50 24.59
CA GLU A 53 1.09 10.08 24.44
C GLU A 53 1.79 9.72 23.12
N GLY A 54 1.81 10.62 22.14
CA GLY A 54 2.41 10.38 20.82
C GLY A 54 1.54 9.50 19.91
N HIS A 55 0.23 9.52 20.11
CA HIS A 55 -0.71 8.78 19.29
C HIS A 55 -0.79 9.33 17.88
N LEU A 56 -1.06 8.46 16.91
CA LEU A 56 -1.09 8.81 15.50
C LEU A 56 -2.53 8.80 14.97
N LYS A 57 -2.87 9.83 14.20
CA LYS A 57 -4.07 9.91 13.38
C LYS A 57 -3.66 9.94 11.91
N GLU A 58 -4.09 8.95 11.15
CA GLU A 58 -3.95 8.95 9.70
C GLU A 58 -4.89 10.01 9.09
N LEU A 59 -4.35 10.89 8.27
CA LEU A 59 -5.09 12.02 7.67
C LEU A 59 -5.58 11.72 6.26
N TYR A 60 -4.83 10.91 5.53
CA TYR A 60 -5.10 10.55 4.15
C TYR A 60 -4.87 9.06 4.00
N LYS A 61 -5.72 8.38 3.21
CA LYS A 61 -5.56 6.94 2.98
C LYS A 61 -4.17 6.64 2.44
N ALA A 62 -3.59 5.53 2.88
CA ALA A 62 -2.37 5.01 2.28
C ALA A 62 -2.52 4.93 0.76
N SER A 63 -1.50 5.40 0.04
CA SER A 63 -1.43 5.34 -1.42
C SER A 63 -0.07 4.87 -1.86
N GLY A 64 0.04 4.28 -3.04
CA GLY A 64 1.31 3.78 -3.51
C GLY A 64 1.26 3.32 -4.96
N GLY A 65 2.38 2.80 -5.43
CA GLY A 65 2.47 2.28 -6.79
C GLY A 65 3.72 1.45 -7.02
N PRO A 66 3.81 0.76 -8.18
CA PRO A 66 4.92 -0.14 -8.51
C PRO A 66 6.16 0.64 -9.00
N TYR A 67 6.56 1.68 -8.26
CA TYR A 67 7.63 2.61 -8.64
C TYR A 67 8.90 2.41 -7.78
N GLY A 68 9.11 1.21 -7.24
CA GLY A 68 10.27 0.90 -6.41
C GLY A 68 11.58 0.79 -7.21
N SER A 69 12.68 0.45 -6.53
CA SER A 69 14.02 0.35 -7.14
C SER A 69 14.15 -0.65 -8.30
N LEU A 70 13.22 -1.61 -8.43
CA LEU A 70 13.12 -2.51 -9.58
C LEU A 70 12.88 -1.76 -10.90
N GLY A 71 12.25 -0.57 -10.85
CA GLY A 71 12.11 0.29 -12.03
C GLY A 71 13.46 0.62 -12.68
N VAL A 72 14.48 0.84 -11.87
CA VAL A 72 15.85 1.12 -12.34
C VAL A 72 16.48 -0.11 -12.98
N ASP A 73 16.18 -1.30 -12.47
CA ASP A 73 16.63 -2.57 -13.03
C ASP A 73 15.99 -2.84 -14.40
N TYR A 74 14.70 -2.50 -14.56
CA TYR A 74 14.03 -2.57 -15.85
C TYR A 74 14.62 -1.60 -16.88
N GLU A 75 14.97 -0.38 -16.48
CA GLU A 75 15.65 0.55 -17.39
C GLU A 75 17.05 0.05 -17.78
N PHE A 76 17.77 -0.60 -16.87
CA PHE A 76 19.06 -1.22 -17.19
C PHE A 76 18.89 -2.37 -18.18
N GLU A 77 17.87 -3.20 -18.01
CA GLU A 77 17.54 -4.26 -18.95
C GLU A 77 17.19 -3.69 -20.33
N LYS A 78 16.33 -2.66 -20.42
CA LYS A 78 16.01 -1.97 -21.68
C LYS A 78 17.25 -1.44 -22.36
N LEU A 79 18.20 -0.89 -21.59
CA LEU A 79 19.48 -0.44 -22.10
C LEU A 79 20.29 -1.60 -22.69
N LEU A 80 20.35 -2.75 -22.02
CA LEU A 80 21.00 -3.95 -22.55
C LEU A 80 20.33 -4.44 -23.83
N CYS A 81 18.99 -4.46 -23.89
CA CYS A 81 18.24 -4.79 -25.10
C CYS A 81 18.57 -3.81 -26.25
N LYS A 82 18.65 -2.51 -25.98
CA LYS A 82 19.01 -1.50 -26.99
C LYS A 82 20.42 -1.71 -27.56
N ILE A 83 21.36 -2.19 -26.75
CA ILE A 83 22.76 -2.41 -27.16
C ILE A 83 22.96 -3.77 -27.84
N PHE A 84 22.38 -4.83 -27.27
CA PHE A 84 22.67 -6.22 -27.64
C PHE A 84 21.53 -6.90 -28.42
N GLY A 85 20.35 -6.29 -28.45
CA GLY A 85 19.10 -6.73 -29.09
C GLY A 85 18.24 -7.60 -28.19
N ASP A 86 16.91 -7.41 -28.27
CA ASP A 86 15.91 -8.09 -27.44
C ASP A 86 15.98 -9.62 -27.59
N ASP A 87 16.09 -10.12 -28.83
CA ASP A 87 16.19 -11.55 -29.13
C ASP A 87 17.41 -12.22 -28.48
N PHE A 88 18.50 -11.47 -28.32
CA PHE A 88 19.67 -11.98 -27.60
C PHE A 88 19.43 -12.01 -26.10
N ILE A 89 18.90 -10.93 -25.51
CA ILE A 89 18.68 -10.85 -24.05
C ILE A 89 17.68 -11.91 -23.59
N ASP A 90 16.58 -12.08 -24.31
CA ASP A 90 15.57 -13.11 -24.03
C ASP A 90 16.17 -14.52 -24.08
N GLN A 91 16.93 -14.82 -25.14
CA GLN A 91 17.59 -16.13 -25.23
C GLN A 91 18.66 -16.33 -24.17
N PHE A 92 19.42 -15.29 -23.81
CA PHE A 92 20.45 -15.39 -22.79
C PHE A 92 19.84 -15.69 -21.42
N LYS A 93 18.75 -15.03 -21.04
CA LYS A 93 18.02 -15.30 -19.79
C LYS A 93 17.56 -16.75 -19.69
N VAL A 94 17.03 -17.31 -20.77
CA VAL A 94 16.55 -18.70 -20.80
C VAL A 94 17.70 -19.70 -20.79
N LYS A 95 18.74 -19.47 -21.60
CA LYS A 95 19.83 -20.45 -21.79
C LYS A 95 20.91 -20.37 -20.71
N ARG A 96 21.08 -19.20 -20.08
CA ARG A 96 22.15 -18.89 -19.11
C ARG A 96 21.61 -18.12 -17.88
N PRO A 97 20.58 -18.63 -17.18
CA PRO A 97 19.92 -17.89 -16.09
C PRO A 97 20.87 -17.53 -14.93
N ALA A 98 21.79 -18.41 -14.57
CA ALA A 98 22.78 -18.13 -13.51
C ALA A 98 23.66 -16.93 -13.85
N ALA A 99 24.11 -16.82 -15.10
CA ALA A 99 24.92 -15.69 -15.54
C ALA A 99 24.10 -14.40 -15.66
N TRP A 100 22.81 -14.49 -15.99
CA TRP A 100 21.92 -13.33 -15.90
C TRP A 100 21.82 -12.81 -14.46
N VAL A 101 21.69 -13.71 -13.48
CA VAL A 101 21.70 -13.34 -12.05
C VAL A 101 23.03 -12.67 -11.67
N ASP A 102 24.17 -13.23 -12.08
CA ASP A 102 25.49 -12.62 -11.82
C ASP A 102 25.61 -11.19 -12.39
N LEU A 103 25.09 -10.97 -13.61
CA LEU A 103 25.04 -9.65 -14.24
C LEU A 103 24.17 -8.68 -13.42
N MET A 104 22.99 -9.11 -13.00
CA MET A 104 22.09 -8.26 -12.20
C MET A 104 22.66 -7.96 -10.81
N ILE A 105 23.38 -8.90 -10.18
CA ILE A 105 24.12 -8.66 -8.93
C ILE A 105 25.23 -7.62 -9.15
N ALA A 106 25.99 -7.74 -10.24
CA ALA A 106 27.01 -6.77 -10.59
C ALA A 106 26.41 -5.38 -10.82
N PHE A 107 25.25 -5.29 -11.48
CA PHE A 107 24.52 -4.05 -11.64
C PHE A 107 24.00 -3.48 -10.32
N GLU A 108 23.36 -4.28 -9.48
CA GLU A 108 22.83 -3.87 -8.16
C GLU A 108 23.91 -3.20 -7.30
N SER A 109 25.12 -3.78 -7.28
CA SER A 109 26.26 -3.18 -6.57
C SER A 109 26.61 -1.77 -7.10
N ARG A 110 26.51 -1.55 -8.42
CA ARG A 110 26.78 -0.23 -9.02
C ARG A 110 25.60 0.72 -8.87
N LYS A 111 24.37 0.23 -8.95
CA LYS A 111 23.14 0.99 -8.68
C LYS A 111 23.20 1.64 -7.29
N ARG A 112 23.58 0.89 -6.25
CA ARG A 112 23.76 1.42 -4.88
C ARG A 112 24.88 2.44 -4.75
N ALA A 113 25.92 2.34 -5.59
CA ALA A 113 27.06 3.24 -5.58
C ALA A 113 26.86 4.50 -6.46
N ALA A 114 25.71 4.63 -7.12
CA ALA A 114 25.37 5.79 -7.93
C ALA A 114 25.03 6.99 -7.04
N ALA A 115 25.63 8.14 -7.34
CA ALA A 115 25.45 9.36 -6.56
C ALA A 115 25.50 10.59 -7.48
N PRO A 116 24.77 11.67 -7.15
CA PRO A 116 24.65 12.83 -8.03
C PRO A 116 25.95 13.63 -8.22
N ASP A 117 26.85 13.62 -7.23
CA ASP A 117 28.15 14.28 -7.25
C ASP A 117 29.27 13.42 -7.87
N ARG A 118 28.96 12.18 -8.23
CA ARG A 118 29.94 11.24 -8.78
C ARG A 118 30.26 11.60 -10.23
N THR A 119 31.48 12.07 -10.46
CA THR A 119 32.01 12.31 -11.81
C THR A 119 32.63 11.06 -12.45
N ASN A 120 33.08 10.11 -11.62
CA ASN A 120 33.75 8.90 -12.08
C ASN A 120 32.76 7.84 -12.61
N PRO A 121 32.96 7.33 -13.84
CA PRO A 121 32.13 6.26 -14.40
C PRO A 121 32.06 5.01 -13.52
N LEU A 122 30.93 4.31 -13.57
CA LEU A 122 30.71 3.03 -12.93
C LEU A 122 30.97 1.89 -13.92
N ASN A 123 31.85 0.97 -13.55
CA ASN A 123 32.13 -0.21 -14.38
C ASN A 123 31.32 -1.41 -13.88
N ILE A 124 30.50 -1.99 -14.76
CA ILE A 124 29.71 -3.20 -14.51
C ILE A 124 30.39 -4.36 -15.25
N THR A 125 30.70 -5.42 -14.52
CA THR A 125 31.29 -6.63 -15.10
C THR A 125 30.23 -7.39 -15.89
N LEU A 126 30.51 -7.70 -17.15
CA LEU A 126 29.72 -8.69 -17.89
C LEU A 126 30.29 -10.10 -17.61
N PRO A 127 29.46 -11.10 -17.24
CA PRO A 127 29.93 -12.47 -17.11
C PRO A 127 30.59 -12.97 -18.39
N PHE A 128 31.64 -13.78 -18.28
CA PHE A 128 32.32 -14.36 -19.46
C PHE A 128 31.34 -15.11 -20.37
N SER A 129 30.38 -15.82 -19.79
CA SER A 129 29.30 -16.51 -20.51
C SER A 129 28.41 -15.57 -21.32
N PHE A 130 28.19 -14.33 -20.88
CA PHE A 130 27.48 -13.31 -21.65
C PHE A 130 28.29 -12.93 -22.90
N ILE A 131 29.58 -12.64 -22.72
CA ILE A 131 30.47 -12.19 -23.79
C ILE A 131 30.67 -13.29 -24.85
N ASP A 132 30.95 -14.53 -24.40
CA ASP A 132 31.14 -15.69 -25.27
C ASP A 132 29.86 -16.06 -26.02
N TYR A 133 28.72 -16.10 -25.30
CA TYR A 133 27.44 -16.42 -25.92
C TYR A 133 27.01 -15.36 -26.94
N TYR A 134 27.21 -14.06 -26.63
CA TYR A 134 26.93 -12.97 -27.56
C TYR A 134 27.73 -13.11 -28.86
N LYS A 135 29.03 -13.39 -28.75
CA LYS A 135 29.89 -13.57 -29.92
C LYS A 135 29.43 -14.74 -30.80
N LYS A 136 29.00 -15.85 -30.19
CA LYS A 136 28.45 -17.01 -30.91
C LYS A 136 27.09 -16.71 -31.55
N PHE A 137 26.25 -15.92 -30.88
CA PHE A 137 24.90 -15.61 -31.33
C PHE A 137 24.86 -14.56 -32.45
N ARG A 138 25.68 -13.51 -32.36
CA ARG A 138 25.71 -12.40 -33.33
C ARG A 138 26.84 -12.46 -34.35
N GLY A 139 27.88 -13.26 -34.10
CA GLY A 139 29.06 -13.34 -34.97
C GLY A 139 30.09 -12.21 -34.77
N HIS A 140 29.86 -11.27 -33.85
CA HIS A 140 30.81 -10.19 -33.53
C HIS A 140 30.90 -9.92 -32.02
N SER A 141 31.88 -9.14 -31.58
CA SER A 141 32.12 -8.87 -30.15
C SER A 141 31.09 -7.92 -29.53
N VAL A 142 30.99 -7.95 -28.19
CA VAL A 142 30.22 -6.98 -27.39
C VAL A 142 30.74 -5.56 -27.56
N GLU A 143 32.05 -5.38 -27.74
CA GLU A 143 32.65 -4.08 -28.01
C GLU A 143 32.17 -3.52 -29.37
N HIS A 144 32.08 -4.37 -30.39
CA HIS A 144 31.54 -3.97 -31.69
C HIS A 144 30.07 -3.54 -31.57
N ALA A 145 29.27 -4.26 -30.77
CA ALA A 145 27.88 -3.91 -30.52
C ALA A 145 27.73 -2.53 -29.87
N LEU A 146 28.51 -2.27 -28.82
CA LEU A 146 28.53 -0.97 -28.14
C LEU A 146 28.94 0.18 -29.07
N ARG A 147 29.98 -0.01 -29.90
CA ARG A 147 30.43 1.00 -30.87
C ARG A 147 29.38 1.29 -31.94
N LYS A 148 28.57 0.31 -32.31
CA LYS A 148 27.50 0.45 -33.31
C LYS A 148 26.19 0.96 -32.71
N SER A 149 26.02 0.82 -31.39
CA SER A 149 24.81 1.28 -30.69
C SER A 149 24.75 2.81 -30.65
N ASN A 150 23.56 3.39 -30.75
CA ASN A 150 23.31 4.82 -30.57
C ASN A 150 23.25 5.21 -29.07
N VAL A 151 24.19 4.70 -28.28
CA VAL A 151 24.22 4.84 -26.82
C VAL A 151 25.58 5.40 -26.40
N ASP A 152 25.75 6.71 -26.51
CA ASP A 152 27.05 7.38 -26.33
C ASP A 152 27.57 7.38 -24.88
N PHE A 153 26.65 7.22 -23.93
CA PHE A 153 26.91 7.27 -22.50
C PHE A 153 27.37 5.93 -21.89
N VAL A 154 27.42 4.86 -22.69
CA VAL A 154 27.95 3.54 -22.30
C VAL A 154 29.10 3.14 -23.20
N LYS A 155 30.25 2.79 -22.61
CA LYS A 155 31.45 2.42 -23.37
C LYS A 155 32.00 1.08 -22.92
N TRP A 156 32.71 0.40 -23.81
CA TRP A 156 33.51 -0.77 -23.43
C TRP A 156 34.82 -0.33 -22.79
N SER A 157 35.13 -0.82 -21.60
CA SER A 157 36.40 -0.55 -20.93
C SER A 157 37.51 -1.46 -21.45
N SER A 158 38.76 -1.01 -21.35
CA SER A 158 39.95 -1.83 -21.68
C SER A 158 40.08 -3.07 -20.79
N GLN A 159 39.39 -3.10 -19.65
CA GLN A 159 39.36 -4.23 -18.72
C GLN A 159 38.20 -5.21 -19.02
N GLY A 160 37.45 -5.00 -20.11
CA GLY A 160 36.36 -5.88 -20.51
C GLY A 160 35.08 -5.67 -19.70
N MET A 161 34.76 -4.42 -19.34
CA MET A 161 33.60 -4.06 -18.53
C MET A 161 32.71 -3.04 -19.23
N LEU A 162 31.43 -3.03 -18.89
CA LEU A 162 30.49 -1.99 -19.29
C LEU A 162 30.74 -0.73 -18.46
N ARG A 163 31.26 0.33 -19.07
CA ARG A 163 31.54 1.61 -18.40
C ARG A 163 30.36 2.55 -18.59
N MET A 164 29.62 2.78 -17.51
CA MET A 164 28.49 3.69 -17.41
C MET A 164 29.00 5.06 -16.96
N ASN A 165 28.83 6.09 -17.78
CA ASN A 165 29.08 7.46 -17.29
C ASN A 165 27.98 7.88 -16.28
N PRO A 166 28.15 9.01 -15.57
CA PRO A 166 27.13 9.50 -14.64
C PRO A 166 25.76 9.76 -15.30
N ASP A 167 25.75 10.31 -16.52
CA ASP A 167 24.50 10.58 -17.26
C ASP A 167 23.71 9.31 -17.55
N ALA A 168 24.40 8.21 -17.87
CA ALA A 168 23.81 6.90 -18.07
C ALA A 168 23.08 6.45 -16.81
N MET A 169 23.75 6.52 -15.66
CA MET A 169 23.16 6.12 -14.38
C MET A 169 21.98 7.02 -14.03
N ASN A 170 22.10 8.34 -14.21
CA ASN A 170 21.00 9.27 -14.00
C ASN A 170 19.80 8.95 -14.89
N ALA A 171 20.03 8.62 -16.17
CA ALA A 171 18.98 8.24 -17.11
C ALA A 171 18.25 6.96 -16.69
N LEU A 172 18.94 5.98 -16.10
CA LEU A 172 18.30 4.76 -15.58
C LEU A 172 17.41 5.03 -14.37
N PHE A 173 17.78 5.98 -13.52
CA PHE A 173 17.00 6.34 -12.34
C PHE A 173 15.82 7.26 -12.66
N LYS A 174 15.98 8.11 -13.67
CA LYS A 174 15.07 9.23 -13.94
C LYS A 174 13.59 8.82 -14.01
N PRO A 175 13.17 7.79 -14.77
CA PRO A 175 11.75 7.45 -14.85
C PRO A 175 11.15 7.06 -13.49
N THR A 176 11.88 6.24 -12.71
CA THR A 176 11.46 5.81 -11.38
C THR A 176 11.36 6.99 -10.42
N THR A 177 12.38 7.84 -10.40
CA THR A 177 12.41 9.03 -9.55
C THR A 177 11.32 10.03 -9.93
N ASP A 178 11.12 10.31 -11.23
CA ASP A 178 10.08 11.21 -11.71
C ASP A 178 8.68 10.77 -11.25
N HIS A 179 8.35 9.47 -11.36
CA HIS A 179 7.07 8.94 -10.88
C HIS A 179 6.88 9.11 -9.36
N ILE A 180 7.94 8.91 -8.56
CA ILE A 180 7.88 9.13 -7.10
C ILE A 180 7.61 10.61 -6.79
N ILE A 181 8.32 11.52 -7.48
CA ILE A 181 8.14 12.95 -7.30
C ILE A 181 6.74 13.40 -7.73
N GLU A 182 6.25 12.92 -8.88
CA GLU A 182 4.90 13.22 -9.37
C GLU A 182 3.84 12.75 -8.37
N HIS A 183 3.96 11.52 -7.87
CA HIS A 183 3.01 10.98 -6.89
C HIS A 183 3.03 11.77 -5.58
N LEU A 184 4.21 12.17 -5.11
CA LEU A 184 4.33 13.08 -3.96
C LEU A 184 3.72 14.46 -4.25
N SER A 185 3.96 15.05 -5.41
CA SER A 185 3.37 16.34 -5.78
C SER A 185 1.84 16.27 -5.74
N ASN A 186 1.25 15.23 -6.34
CA ASN A 186 -0.19 14.99 -6.32
C ASN A 186 -0.76 14.81 -4.89
N LEU A 187 0.03 14.23 -3.98
CA LEU A 187 -0.34 14.08 -2.57
C LEU A 187 -0.29 15.42 -1.83
N PHE A 188 0.74 16.25 -2.06
CA PHE A 188 0.90 17.56 -1.41
C PHE A 188 -0.16 18.59 -1.87
N GLU A 189 -0.79 18.37 -3.02
CA GLU A 189 -1.95 19.17 -3.46
C GLU A 189 -3.23 18.90 -2.66
N LYS A 190 -3.29 17.79 -1.88
CA LYS A 190 -4.49 17.43 -1.12
C LYS A 190 -4.65 18.34 0.12
N PRO A 191 -5.86 18.90 0.36
CA PRO A 191 -6.10 19.79 1.51
C PRO A 191 -5.71 19.18 2.86
N GLU A 192 -5.88 17.87 3.02
CA GLU A 192 -5.54 17.12 4.23
C GLU A 192 -4.04 17.16 4.55
N VAL A 193 -3.21 17.24 3.50
CA VAL A 193 -1.74 17.21 3.53
C VAL A 193 -1.13 18.61 3.65
N SER A 194 -1.96 19.66 3.56
CA SER A 194 -1.50 21.04 3.80
C SER A 194 -0.89 21.20 5.19
N GLY A 195 0.26 21.89 5.26
CA GLY A 195 0.98 22.16 6.50
C GLY A 195 1.80 20.98 7.02
N VAL A 196 2.17 20.02 6.16
CA VAL A 196 3.14 18.98 6.52
C VAL A 196 4.49 19.61 6.88
N LYS A 197 4.96 19.30 8.08
CA LYS A 197 6.23 19.80 8.63
C LYS A 197 7.40 18.89 8.28
N PHE A 198 7.17 17.58 8.22
CA PHE A 198 8.20 16.58 7.98
C PHE A 198 7.84 15.58 6.88
N LEU A 199 8.82 15.19 6.08
CA LEU A 199 8.74 14.08 5.14
C LEU A 199 9.83 13.06 5.49
N PHE A 200 9.43 11.87 5.93
CA PHE A 200 10.35 10.77 6.20
C PHE A 200 10.51 9.91 4.95
N LEU A 201 11.72 9.89 4.40
CA LEU A 201 12.07 9.03 3.27
C LEU A 201 12.71 7.75 3.83
N VAL A 202 11.99 6.63 3.71
CA VAL A 202 12.35 5.33 4.30
C VAL A 202 12.30 4.21 3.27
N GLY A 203 12.68 3.00 3.67
CA GLY A 203 12.74 1.84 2.78
C GLY A 203 14.11 1.63 2.14
N GLY A 204 14.32 0.44 1.54
CA GLY A 204 15.64 0.08 0.99
C GLY A 204 16.08 0.96 -0.17
N PHE A 205 15.15 1.51 -0.96
CA PHE A 205 15.49 2.41 -2.06
C PHE A 205 15.78 3.84 -1.59
N ALA A 206 15.30 4.23 -0.41
CA ALA A 206 15.66 5.51 0.21
C ALA A 206 17.15 5.64 0.54
N GLU A 207 17.92 4.54 0.54
CA GLU A 207 19.37 4.58 0.65
C GLU A 207 20.06 5.21 -0.58
N SER A 208 19.35 5.33 -1.72
CA SER A 208 19.90 5.89 -2.94
C SER A 208 20.16 7.40 -2.81
N PRO A 209 21.42 7.87 -2.96
CA PRO A 209 21.71 9.30 -2.95
C PRO A 209 21.02 10.08 -4.06
N LEU A 210 20.79 9.44 -5.22
CA LEU A 210 20.06 10.04 -6.34
C LEU A 210 18.60 10.32 -5.98
N LEU A 211 17.93 9.36 -5.33
CA LEU A 211 16.55 9.54 -4.86
C LEU A 211 16.47 10.60 -3.75
N GLN A 212 17.38 10.54 -2.77
CA GLN A 212 17.43 11.50 -1.67
C GLN A 212 17.56 12.95 -2.17
N VAL A 213 18.48 13.20 -3.12
CA VAL A 213 18.67 14.53 -3.70
C VAL A 213 17.46 14.97 -4.50
N ALA A 214 16.85 14.10 -5.29
CA ALA A 214 15.65 14.44 -6.05
C ALA A 214 14.47 14.84 -5.14
N VAL A 215 14.21 14.07 -4.08
CA VAL A 215 13.17 14.38 -3.09
C VAL A 215 13.50 15.68 -2.34
N GLN A 216 14.75 15.87 -1.93
CA GLN A 216 15.21 17.09 -1.26
C GLN A 216 15.02 18.33 -2.15
N GLN A 217 15.35 18.24 -3.44
CA GLN A 217 15.20 19.33 -4.40
C GLN A 217 13.73 19.68 -4.64
N ALA A 218 12.85 18.67 -4.73
CA ALA A 218 11.44 18.87 -4.99
C ALA A 218 10.66 19.41 -3.77
N PHE A 219 10.96 18.91 -2.56
CA PHE A 219 10.13 19.14 -1.36
C PHE A 219 10.84 19.83 -0.20
N GLY A 220 12.16 20.03 -0.27
CA GLY A 220 12.94 20.61 0.83
C GLY A 220 12.59 22.07 1.17
N ASN A 221 11.96 22.80 0.25
CA ASN A 221 11.43 24.15 0.50
C ASN A 221 10.04 24.13 1.14
N GLN A 222 9.31 23.02 1.05
CA GLN A 222 7.94 22.87 1.54
C GLN A 222 7.90 22.22 2.93
N CYS A 223 8.80 21.28 3.20
CA CYS A 223 8.90 20.56 4.47
C CYS A 223 10.33 20.11 4.76
N ARG A 224 10.61 19.74 6.01
CA ARG A 224 11.90 19.14 6.39
C ARG A 224 11.91 17.67 5.95
N VAL A 225 12.69 17.37 4.92
CA VAL A 225 12.95 16.00 4.48
C VAL A 225 13.94 15.34 5.44
N ILE A 226 13.59 14.17 5.96
CA ILE A 226 14.36 13.40 6.94
C ILE A 226 14.59 12.01 6.38
N ILE A 227 15.86 11.61 6.34
CA ILE A 227 16.27 10.25 5.98
C ILE A 227 16.88 9.62 7.25
N PRO A 228 16.19 8.67 7.89
CA PRO A 228 16.70 8.01 9.08
C PRO A 228 18.02 7.25 8.82
N HIS A 229 18.85 7.13 9.85
CA HIS A 229 19.96 6.17 9.82
C HIS A 229 19.42 4.74 9.74
N ASP A 230 20.14 3.87 9.03
CA ASP A 230 19.72 2.49 8.79
C ASP A 230 18.26 2.38 8.31
N VAL A 231 17.98 3.04 7.19
CA VAL A 231 16.63 3.19 6.62
C VAL A 231 15.92 1.84 6.42
N GLY A 232 16.64 0.79 6.00
CA GLY A 232 16.11 -0.57 5.92
C GLY A 232 15.71 -1.17 7.28
N LEU A 233 16.45 -0.87 8.36
CA LEU A 233 16.16 -1.37 9.71
C LEU A 233 15.04 -0.57 10.40
N THR A 234 14.84 0.69 10.01
CA THR A 234 13.82 1.59 10.56
C THR A 234 12.41 1.01 10.41
N ILE A 235 12.09 0.42 9.26
CA ILE A 235 10.80 -0.24 9.01
C ILE A 235 10.58 -1.42 9.96
N LEU A 236 11.60 -2.28 10.12
CA LEU A 236 11.53 -3.44 11.01
C LEU A 236 11.36 -3.01 12.47
N LYS A 237 12.10 -1.99 12.92
CA LYS A 237 11.95 -1.39 14.25
C LYS A 237 10.52 -0.90 14.46
N GLY A 238 9.97 -0.13 13.51
CA GLY A 238 8.58 0.33 13.53
C GLY A 238 7.57 -0.81 13.65
N ALA A 239 7.75 -1.89 12.88
CA ALA A 239 6.87 -3.06 12.93
C ALA A 239 6.90 -3.78 14.29
N VAL A 240 8.09 -3.95 14.90
CA VAL A 240 8.22 -4.53 16.25
C VAL A 240 7.54 -3.64 17.29
N LEU A 241 7.73 -2.32 17.21
CA LEU A 241 7.09 -1.37 18.12
C LEU A 241 5.57 -1.39 17.98
N PHE A 242 5.05 -1.43 16.75
CA PHE A 242 3.62 -1.58 16.48
C PHE A 242 3.07 -2.91 17.02
N GLY A 243 3.80 -4.01 16.89
CA GLY A 243 3.41 -5.30 17.46
C GLY A 243 3.35 -5.29 19.00
N LEU A 244 4.17 -4.47 19.66
CA LEU A 244 4.16 -4.30 21.11
C LEU A 244 2.98 -3.43 21.60
N ASP A 245 2.64 -2.37 20.85
CA ASP A 245 1.47 -1.52 21.12
C ASP A 245 0.77 -1.09 19.82
N PRO A 246 -0.18 -1.91 19.33
CA PRO A 246 -0.97 -1.56 18.15
C PRO A 246 -1.85 -0.32 18.36
N ALA A 247 -2.11 0.05 19.63
CA ALA A 247 -2.98 1.16 19.98
C ALA A 247 -2.31 2.53 19.83
N VAL A 248 -1.06 2.57 19.35
CA VAL A 248 -0.36 3.81 18.96
C VAL A 248 -1.08 4.55 17.83
N ILE A 249 -1.65 3.81 16.86
CA ILE A 249 -2.49 4.38 15.80
C ILE A 249 -3.94 4.37 16.28
N LYS A 250 -4.47 5.55 16.62
CA LYS A 250 -5.83 5.68 17.19
C LYS A 250 -6.91 5.87 16.15
N VAL A 251 -6.58 6.50 15.04
CA VAL A 251 -7.53 6.83 13.98
C VAL A 251 -6.91 6.50 12.65
N ARG A 252 -7.63 5.73 11.83
CA ARG A 252 -7.26 5.33 10.48
C ARG A 252 -8.24 5.90 9.45
N ARG A 253 -7.85 5.91 8.18
CA ARG A 253 -8.76 6.19 7.07
C ARG A 253 -9.21 4.87 6.46
N SER A 254 -10.53 4.67 6.31
CA SER A 254 -11.01 3.45 5.69
C SER A 254 -10.58 3.42 4.22
N PRO A 255 -9.87 2.38 3.75
CA PRO A 255 -9.43 2.32 2.35
C PRO A 255 -10.58 2.03 1.38
N MET A 256 -11.71 1.53 1.89
CA MET A 256 -12.86 1.09 1.11
C MET A 256 -14.16 1.47 1.81
N THR A 257 -15.23 1.60 1.02
CA THR A 257 -16.61 1.54 1.51
C THR A 257 -16.93 0.09 1.86
N TYR A 258 -17.51 -0.16 3.04
CA TYR A 258 -17.95 -1.49 3.47
C TYR A 258 -19.45 -1.49 3.78
N GLY A 259 -20.12 -2.56 3.37
CA GLY A 259 -21.55 -2.72 3.62
C GLY A 259 -22.04 -4.15 3.45
N VAL A 260 -23.34 -4.33 3.59
CA VAL A 260 -24.00 -5.62 3.39
C VAL A 260 -25.11 -5.50 2.36
N GLY A 261 -25.34 -6.59 1.63
CA GLY A 261 -26.44 -6.66 0.67
C GLY A 261 -27.78 -6.90 1.37
N VAL A 262 -28.76 -6.02 1.14
CA VAL A 262 -30.08 -6.08 1.78
C VAL A 262 -31.23 -5.90 0.78
N LEU A 263 -32.42 -6.29 1.23
CA LEU A 263 -33.68 -5.84 0.64
C LEU A 263 -34.16 -4.62 1.40
N ASN A 264 -34.50 -3.54 0.71
CA ASN A 264 -35.06 -2.33 1.32
C ASN A 264 -36.42 -2.00 0.71
N ARG A 265 -37.22 -1.11 1.33
CA ARG A 265 -38.47 -0.65 0.70
C ARG A 265 -38.16 0.08 -0.60
N TYR A 266 -38.91 -0.25 -1.65
CA TYR A 266 -38.79 0.46 -2.92
C TYR A 266 -39.36 1.86 -2.82
N VAL A 267 -38.64 2.85 -3.35
CA VAL A 267 -39.06 4.26 -3.38
C VAL A 267 -39.05 4.70 -4.83
N GLU A 268 -40.24 5.02 -5.35
CA GLU A 268 -40.43 5.49 -6.71
C GLU A 268 -39.62 6.77 -6.96
N GLY A 269 -38.95 6.86 -8.11
CA GLY A 269 -38.10 8.00 -8.46
C GLY A 269 -36.72 8.04 -7.80
N LYS A 270 -36.47 7.25 -6.75
CA LYS A 270 -35.14 7.08 -6.14
C LYS A 270 -34.45 5.79 -6.59
N HIS A 271 -35.20 4.69 -6.61
CA HIS A 271 -34.66 3.38 -6.97
C HIS A 271 -34.90 3.07 -8.44
N PRO A 272 -33.97 2.38 -9.13
CA PRO A 272 -34.17 1.94 -10.50
C PRO A 272 -35.30 0.92 -10.61
N ALA A 273 -36.14 1.04 -11.64
CA ALA A 273 -37.31 0.19 -11.82
C ALA A 273 -36.96 -1.30 -11.98
N GLU A 274 -35.79 -1.60 -12.55
CA GLU A 274 -35.25 -2.96 -12.70
C GLU A 274 -34.89 -3.63 -11.37
N LYS A 275 -34.76 -2.85 -10.27
CA LYS A 275 -34.52 -3.38 -8.92
C LYS A 275 -35.81 -3.60 -8.13
N LEU A 276 -36.98 -3.31 -8.70
CA LEU A 276 -38.27 -3.51 -8.06
C LEU A 276 -38.63 -5.00 -7.98
N LEU A 277 -38.87 -5.48 -6.77
CA LEU A 277 -39.42 -6.80 -6.48
C LEU A 277 -40.73 -6.66 -5.71
N LEU A 278 -41.83 -7.14 -6.29
CA LEU A 278 -43.12 -7.16 -5.62
C LEU A 278 -43.35 -8.52 -4.96
N LYS A 279 -43.52 -8.53 -3.64
CA LYS A 279 -43.66 -9.75 -2.85
C LYS A 279 -44.61 -9.54 -1.68
N ASP A 280 -45.61 -10.40 -1.57
CA ASP A 280 -46.64 -10.35 -0.52
C ASP A 280 -47.29 -8.95 -0.42
N GLY A 281 -47.60 -8.36 -1.57
CA GLY A 281 -48.17 -7.00 -1.69
C GLY A 281 -47.21 -5.85 -1.35
N THR A 282 -45.97 -6.15 -0.95
CA THR A 282 -44.96 -5.15 -0.61
C THR A 282 -43.96 -4.95 -1.76
N ARG A 283 -43.63 -3.70 -2.06
CA ARG A 283 -42.61 -3.33 -3.05
C ARG A 283 -41.24 -3.22 -2.38
N TRP A 284 -40.31 -4.07 -2.80
CA TRP A 284 -38.94 -4.15 -2.32
C TRP A 284 -37.96 -3.69 -3.41
N CYS A 285 -36.83 -3.14 -2.99
CA CYS A 285 -35.68 -2.86 -3.81
C CYS A 285 -34.62 -3.92 -3.53
N THR A 286 -34.20 -4.65 -4.56
CA THR A 286 -33.17 -5.69 -4.44
C THR A 286 -31.78 -5.10 -4.51
N ASP A 287 -30.80 -5.88 -4.03
CA ASP A 287 -29.37 -5.61 -4.20
C ASP A 287 -28.87 -4.31 -3.57
N VAL A 288 -29.61 -3.74 -2.62
CA VAL A 288 -29.20 -2.49 -1.95
C VAL A 288 -27.94 -2.77 -1.14
N LEU A 289 -26.92 -1.93 -1.31
CA LEU A 289 -25.74 -1.93 -0.47
C LEU A 289 -26.01 -1.02 0.74
N ASP A 290 -26.30 -1.61 1.90
CA ASP A 290 -26.41 -0.87 3.15
C ASP A 290 -25.01 -0.64 3.72
N LYS A 291 -24.52 0.60 3.62
CA LYS A 291 -23.16 0.99 3.97
C LYS A 291 -23.01 1.13 5.50
N PHE A 292 -21.97 0.49 6.02
CA PHE A 292 -21.54 0.64 7.41
C PHE A 292 -20.52 1.76 7.53
N ILE A 293 -19.59 1.83 6.58
CA ILE A 293 -18.53 2.82 6.55
C ILE A 293 -18.22 3.19 5.11
N LEU A 294 -17.77 4.42 4.89
CA LEU A 294 -17.39 4.93 3.58
C LEU A 294 -15.88 4.84 3.37
N THR A 295 -15.46 4.72 2.11
CA THR A 295 -14.08 5.00 1.71
C THR A 295 -13.70 6.38 2.22
N ASP A 296 -12.46 6.56 2.64
CA ASP A 296 -11.99 7.83 3.20
C ASP A 296 -12.79 8.30 4.45
N GLN A 297 -13.51 7.42 5.15
CA GLN A 297 -14.06 7.77 6.46
C GLN A 297 -12.97 7.65 7.54
N SER A 298 -12.96 8.58 8.51
CA SER A 298 -12.09 8.46 9.69
C SER A 298 -12.67 7.44 10.66
N VAL A 299 -11.84 6.51 11.12
CA VAL A 299 -12.27 5.36 11.94
C VAL A 299 -11.39 5.24 13.16
N ALA A 300 -11.98 5.28 14.35
CA ALA A 300 -11.24 5.07 15.58
C ALA A 300 -10.96 3.57 15.83
N LEU A 301 -9.88 3.28 16.55
CA LEU A 301 -9.54 1.92 16.97
C LEU A 301 -10.70 1.30 17.78
N GLY A 302 -11.26 0.20 17.27
CA GLY A 302 -12.37 -0.51 17.89
C GLY A 302 -13.74 0.12 17.63
N GLU A 303 -13.83 1.14 16.77
CA GLU A 303 -15.09 1.73 16.36
C GLU A 303 -16.01 0.68 15.78
N THR A 304 -17.28 0.72 16.20
CA THR A 304 -18.24 -0.33 15.88
C THR A 304 -19.49 0.30 15.27
N VAL A 305 -19.85 -0.13 14.07
CA VAL A 305 -21.10 0.25 13.41
C VAL A 305 -22.08 -0.90 13.54
N LYS A 306 -23.29 -0.58 14.01
CA LYS A 306 -24.37 -1.54 14.21
C LYS A 306 -25.54 -1.22 13.27
N ARG A 307 -26.12 -2.27 12.70
CA ARG A 307 -27.37 -2.24 11.92
C ARG A 307 -28.25 -3.40 12.32
N SER A 308 -29.56 -3.18 12.26
CA SER A 308 -30.55 -4.18 12.62
C SER A 308 -31.37 -4.57 11.39
N TYR A 309 -31.41 -5.87 11.13
CA TYR A 309 -32.13 -6.46 10.01
C TYR A 309 -33.13 -7.48 10.52
N THR A 310 -34.05 -7.88 9.64
CA THR A 310 -35.08 -8.86 9.97
C THR A 310 -35.18 -9.88 8.85
N PRO A 311 -35.42 -11.17 9.15
CA PRO A 311 -35.55 -12.19 8.12
C PRO A 311 -36.59 -11.82 7.07
N ALA A 312 -36.33 -12.18 5.81
CA ALA A 312 -37.24 -11.90 4.70
C ALA A 312 -38.54 -12.74 4.80
N LYS A 313 -38.48 -13.88 5.50
CA LYS A 313 -39.62 -14.73 5.83
C LYS A 313 -39.58 -15.12 7.32
N PRO A 314 -40.72 -15.14 8.02
CA PRO A 314 -40.76 -15.60 9.42
C PRO A 314 -40.27 -17.04 9.62
N SER A 315 -40.47 -17.92 8.62
CA SER A 315 -40.07 -19.33 8.66
C SER A 315 -38.61 -19.58 8.27
N GLN A 316 -37.81 -18.53 8.06
CA GLN A 316 -36.43 -18.67 7.61
C GLN A 316 -35.55 -19.27 8.72
N LEU A 317 -34.92 -20.41 8.43
CA LEU A 317 -34.06 -21.14 9.38
C LEU A 317 -32.57 -20.80 9.28
N LEU A 318 -32.17 -20.08 8.23
CA LEU A 318 -30.78 -19.70 8.00
C LEU A 318 -30.73 -18.28 7.44
N ILE A 319 -29.89 -17.43 8.03
CA ILE A 319 -29.58 -16.10 7.53
C ILE A 319 -28.19 -16.11 6.92
N ILE A 320 -28.08 -15.61 5.70
CA ILE A 320 -26.81 -15.39 5.01
C ILE A 320 -26.65 -13.89 4.81
N ILE A 321 -25.64 -13.30 5.43
CA ILE A 321 -25.28 -11.90 5.26
C ILE A 321 -23.97 -11.85 4.50
N ASN A 322 -24.02 -11.38 3.26
CA ASN A 322 -22.84 -11.15 2.45
C ASN A 322 -22.30 -9.75 2.72
N VAL A 323 -21.00 -9.67 3.01
CA VAL A 323 -20.28 -8.42 3.20
C VAL A 323 -19.60 -8.05 1.89
N TYR A 324 -19.71 -6.78 1.52
CA TYR A 324 -19.19 -6.23 0.27
C TYR A 324 -18.28 -5.04 0.56
N CYS A 325 -17.33 -4.81 -0.35
CA CYS A 325 -16.48 -3.63 -0.35
C CYS A 325 -16.34 -2.99 -1.74
N SER A 326 -16.02 -1.70 -1.77
CA SER A 326 -15.69 -0.94 -2.98
C SER A 326 -14.72 0.21 -2.68
N GLU A 327 -13.87 0.57 -3.63
CA GLU A 327 -13.00 1.75 -3.55
C GLU A 327 -13.80 3.06 -3.66
N GLN A 328 -15.01 2.99 -4.23
CA GLN A 328 -15.88 4.12 -4.50
C GLN A 328 -16.80 4.43 -3.32
N GLU A 329 -17.08 5.72 -3.11
CA GLU A 329 -18.04 6.18 -2.10
C GLU A 329 -19.49 6.08 -2.60
N ASP A 330 -19.71 6.35 -3.88
CA ASP A 330 -20.99 6.61 -4.52
C ASP A 330 -21.70 5.36 -5.05
N VAL A 331 -21.24 4.16 -4.68
CA VAL A 331 -21.92 2.89 -4.95
C VAL A 331 -23.18 2.74 -4.10
N ASN A 332 -24.32 2.31 -4.65
CA ASN A 332 -25.58 2.15 -3.91
C ASN A 332 -26.11 0.71 -3.96
N PHE A 333 -25.63 -0.09 -4.89
CA PHE A 333 -26.05 -1.48 -5.06
C PHE A 333 -24.85 -2.43 -5.04
N ILE A 334 -25.09 -3.67 -4.59
CA ILE A 334 -24.07 -4.73 -4.62
C ILE A 334 -23.69 -5.16 -6.05
N THR A 335 -24.46 -4.70 -7.04
CA THR A 335 -24.22 -4.94 -8.47
C THR A 335 -23.52 -3.77 -9.16
N ASP A 336 -23.22 -2.69 -8.44
CA ASP A 336 -22.55 -1.55 -9.06
C ASP A 336 -21.11 -1.92 -9.45
N PRO A 337 -20.58 -1.32 -10.54
CA PRO A 337 -19.19 -1.54 -10.94
C PRO A 337 -18.21 -1.28 -9.80
N GLY A 338 -17.26 -2.20 -9.60
CA GLY A 338 -16.26 -2.07 -8.54
C GLY A 338 -16.71 -2.50 -7.14
N VAL A 339 -17.95 -2.99 -6.97
CA VAL A 339 -18.38 -3.65 -5.73
C VAL A 339 -18.03 -5.13 -5.78
N ARG A 340 -17.32 -5.63 -4.77
CA ARG A 340 -16.93 -7.04 -4.64
C ARG A 340 -17.35 -7.63 -3.30
N LYS A 341 -17.71 -8.91 -3.28
CA LYS A 341 -17.98 -9.64 -2.03
C LYS A 341 -16.66 -9.96 -1.33
N CYS A 342 -16.53 -9.60 -0.06
CA CYS A 342 -15.32 -9.83 0.74
C CYS A 342 -15.57 -10.69 1.98
N GLY A 343 -16.82 -11.00 2.33
CA GLY A 343 -17.13 -11.84 3.47
C GLY A 343 -18.53 -12.45 3.42
N THR A 344 -18.77 -13.46 4.26
CA THR A 344 -20.09 -14.06 4.42
C THR A 344 -20.29 -14.53 5.86
N LEU A 345 -21.39 -14.11 6.47
CA LEU A 345 -21.86 -14.59 7.77
C LEU A 345 -23.04 -15.54 7.53
N LYS A 346 -22.98 -16.74 8.13
CA LYS A 346 -24.08 -17.72 8.08
C LYS A 346 -24.58 -17.96 9.50
N LEU A 347 -25.78 -17.46 9.81
CA LEU A 347 -26.39 -17.53 11.12
C LEU A 347 -27.55 -18.52 11.09
N ASP A 348 -27.41 -19.62 11.85
CA ASP A 348 -28.45 -20.61 12.03
C ASP A 348 -29.52 -20.10 13.01
N LEU A 349 -30.76 -20.09 12.54
CA LEU A 349 -31.92 -19.60 13.25
C LEU A 349 -32.76 -20.73 13.90
N THR A 350 -32.33 -21.99 13.79
CA THR A 350 -32.99 -23.17 14.38
C THR A 350 -32.92 -23.18 15.91
N GLY A 351 -33.84 -23.94 16.54
CA GLY A 351 -33.89 -24.13 18.00
C GLY A 351 -34.70 -23.09 18.77
N VAL A 352 -35.64 -22.40 18.13
CA VAL A 352 -36.66 -21.58 18.82
C VAL A 352 -37.86 -22.46 19.14
N ASP A 353 -37.66 -23.45 20.01
CA ASP A 353 -38.75 -24.21 20.58
C ASP A 353 -39.20 -23.52 21.87
N SER A 354 -40.48 -23.14 21.89
CA SER A 354 -41.26 -22.57 23.00
C SER A 354 -41.13 -21.06 23.30
N THR A 355 -42.32 -20.42 23.40
CA THR A 355 -42.66 -19.01 23.71
C THR A 355 -42.72 -18.05 22.51
N PRO A 356 -43.70 -17.11 22.49
CA PRO A 356 -44.18 -16.51 21.25
C PRO A 356 -43.05 -15.73 20.60
N VAL A 357 -42.68 -16.15 19.39
CA VAL A 357 -41.72 -15.44 18.55
C VAL A 357 -42.19 -13.99 18.49
N PRO A 358 -41.36 -13.01 18.90
CA PRO A 358 -41.71 -11.61 18.77
C PRO A 358 -42.20 -11.35 17.34
N THR A 359 -43.17 -10.46 17.17
CA THR A 359 -43.76 -10.13 15.84
C THR A 359 -42.71 -9.77 14.78
N ARG A 360 -41.48 -9.46 15.19
CA ARG A 360 -40.32 -9.31 14.33
C ARG A 360 -39.04 -9.84 14.99
N ARG A 361 -38.44 -10.90 14.44
CA ARG A 361 -37.10 -11.40 14.86
C ARG A 361 -36.01 -10.44 14.39
N GLU A 362 -35.19 -9.95 15.30
CA GLU A 362 -34.13 -8.98 15.03
C GLU A 362 -32.76 -9.67 14.93
N ILE A 363 -32.09 -9.42 13.81
CA ILE A 363 -30.71 -9.85 13.56
C ILE A 363 -29.83 -8.60 13.54
N GLN A 364 -29.02 -8.45 14.57
CA GLN A 364 -28.08 -7.34 14.67
C GLN A 364 -26.77 -7.70 13.96
N THR A 365 -26.39 -6.90 12.97
CA THR A 365 -25.08 -7.00 12.32
C THR A 365 -24.18 -5.91 12.85
N ILE A 366 -22.98 -6.31 13.26
CA ILE A 366 -22.00 -5.48 13.92
C ILE A 366 -20.70 -5.59 13.14
N MET A 367 -20.16 -4.46 12.66
CA MET A 367 -18.82 -4.41 12.09
C MET A 367 -17.93 -3.56 12.99
N GLN A 368 -16.84 -4.15 13.44
CA GLN A 368 -15.81 -3.47 14.21
C GLN A 368 -14.61 -3.18 13.30
N PHE A 369 -14.15 -1.94 13.35
CA PHE A 369 -13.10 -1.38 12.50
C PHE A 369 -11.94 -0.80 13.32
N GLY A 370 -10.93 -0.29 12.62
CA GLY A 370 -9.76 0.39 13.21
C GLY A 370 -8.64 -0.54 13.67
N ASP A 371 -8.88 -1.85 13.67
CA ASP A 371 -7.87 -2.90 13.87
C ASP A 371 -7.22 -3.28 12.52
N THR A 372 -6.27 -4.21 12.50
CA THR A 372 -5.65 -4.73 11.26
C THR A 372 -6.59 -5.63 10.45
N GLU A 373 -7.78 -5.95 10.95
CA GLU A 373 -8.81 -6.73 10.27
C GLU A 373 -10.19 -6.12 10.57
N ILE A 374 -11.14 -6.28 9.65
CA ILE A 374 -12.55 -5.96 9.94
C ILE A 374 -13.21 -7.18 10.55
N LYS A 375 -13.79 -7.01 11.74
CA LYS A 375 -14.52 -8.07 12.43
C LYS A 375 -16.01 -7.85 12.22
N ALA A 376 -16.64 -8.67 11.40
CA ALA A 376 -18.07 -8.65 11.19
C ALA A 376 -18.75 -9.76 12.01
N THR A 377 -19.84 -9.42 12.69
CA THR A 377 -20.60 -10.33 13.56
C THR A 377 -22.09 -10.20 13.25
N ALA A 378 -22.80 -11.32 13.18
CA ALA A 378 -24.27 -11.34 13.17
C ALA A 378 -24.76 -11.99 14.45
N LEU A 379 -25.68 -11.33 15.16
CA LEU A 379 -26.26 -11.73 16.43
C LEU A 379 -27.78 -11.81 16.28
N ASP A 380 -28.36 -12.96 16.60
CA ASP A 380 -29.80 -13.10 16.78
C ASP A 380 -30.17 -12.65 18.20
N ILE A 381 -30.89 -11.53 18.30
CA ILE A 381 -31.24 -10.93 19.60
C ILE A 381 -32.14 -11.86 20.42
N THR A 382 -32.98 -12.65 19.76
CA THR A 382 -33.92 -13.55 20.45
C THR A 382 -33.22 -14.72 21.14
N THR A 383 -32.20 -15.30 20.52
CA THR A 383 -31.52 -16.50 21.04
C THR A 383 -30.13 -16.22 21.60
N SER A 384 -29.61 -15.00 21.40
CA SER A 384 -28.21 -14.62 21.67
C SER A 384 -27.17 -15.45 20.90
N LYS A 385 -27.59 -16.26 19.91
CA LYS A 385 -26.67 -16.95 19.00
C LYS A 385 -25.97 -15.95 18.10
N SER A 386 -24.66 -16.12 17.92
CA SER A 386 -23.88 -15.27 17.02
C SER A 386 -22.90 -16.04 16.16
N VAL A 387 -22.56 -15.45 15.02
CA VAL A 387 -21.52 -15.89 14.10
C VAL A 387 -20.61 -14.71 13.80
N LYS A 388 -19.32 -14.97 13.63
CA LYS A 388 -18.31 -13.95 13.34
C LYS A 388 -17.44 -14.37 12.15
N VAL A 389 -17.00 -13.38 11.39
CA VAL A 389 -15.97 -13.52 10.36
C VAL A 389 -14.97 -12.37 10.50
N SER A 390 -13.68 -12.67 10.29
CA SER A 390 -12.64 -11.67 10.09
C SER A 390 -12.43 -11.49 8.58
N ILE A 391 -12.40 -10.25 8.13
CA ILE A 391 -12.09 -9.88 6.75
C ILE A 391 -10.70 -9.26 6.76
N ASP A 392 -9.76 -9.95 6.12
CA ASP A 392 -8.38 -9.49 5.94
C ASP A 392 -8.31 -8.50 4.77
N PHE A 393 -7.45 -7.50 4.90
CA PHE A 393 -7.16 -6.49 3.89
C PHE A 393 -6.08 -6.94 2.88
N LEU A 394 -5.36 -8.04 3.17
CA LEU A 394 -4.18 -8.48 2.41
C LEU A 394 -4.49 -9.45 1.24
N ASN A 395 -5.76 -9.66 0.89
CA ASN A 395 -6.18 -10.57 -0.20
C ASN A 395 -6.90 -9.88 -1.37
#